data_AF-A0A5E4KQ98-F1
#
_entry.id   AF-A0A5E4KQ98-F1
#
_cell.length_a   1.000
_cell.length_b   1.000
_cell.length_c   1.000
_cell.angle_alpha   90.00
_cell.angle_beta   90.00
_cell.angle_gamma   90.00
#
_symmetry.space_group_name_H-M   'P 1'
#
loop_
_entity.id
_entity.type
_entity.pdbx_description
1 polymer ?
#
loop_
_entity_poly.entity_id
_entity_poly.type
_entity_poly.pdbx_seq_one_letter_code
_entity_poly.pdbx_strand_id
1 'polypeptide(L)'
;MQDINYDSKLLEIHKLGRGFIFNDFSGRAPSGREYNILHNASCSWILKCNTNVHKLFFEDEIEAIEWLSTNRVSNWKLCGTCKPSLSLIYSNPPIKPSPSLETKGLLKS
;
A
#
# COMPACT_ATOMS: atom_id res chain seq x y z
N MET A 1 7.23 1.63 4.82
CA MET A 1 6.46 2.69 4.14
C MET A 1 7.11 4.05 4.36
N GLN A 2 7.24 4.87 3.31
CA GLN A 2 7.77 6.23 3.41
C GLN A 2 6.93 7.23 2.60
N ASP A 3 6.77 8.46 3.09
CA ASP A 3 6.14 9.52 2.31
C ASP A 3 7.06 10.04 1.19
N ILE A 4 6.47 10.36 0.04
CA ILE A 4 7.12 11.05 -1.07
C ILE A 4 6.60 12.49 -1.10
N ASN A 5 7.36 13.40 -0.48
CA ASN A 5 6.93 14.78 -0.25
C ASN A 5 7.40 15.79 -1.31
N TYR A 6 8.19 15.35 -2.30
CA TYR A 6 8.75 16.22 -3.33
C TYR A 6 9.16 15.42 -4.58
N ASP A 7 9.13 16.11 -5.73
CA ASP A 7 9.29 15.50 -7.06
C ASP A 7 10.67 14.87 -7.28
N SER A 8 11.73 15.43 -6.69
CA SER A 8 13.07 14.86 -6.81
C SER A 8 13.16 13.47 -6.17
N LYS A 9 12.52 13.24 -5.02
CA LYS A 9 12.45 11.91 -4.38
C LYS A 9 11.64 10.93 -5.21
N LEU A 10 10.52 11.39 -5.79
CA LEU A 10 9.74 10.57 -6.72
C LEU A 10 10.60 10.12 -7.91
N LEU A 11 11.37 11.05 -8.48
CA LEU A 11 12.26 10.78 -9.60
C LEU A 11 13.40 9.82 -9.22
N GLU A 12 14.00 9.96 -8.05
CA GLU A 12 15.03 9.05 -7.53
C GLU A 12 14.49 7.62 -7.39
N ILE A 13 13.35 7.45 -6.71
CA ILE A 13 12.69 6.16 -6.55
C ILE A 13 12.33 5.56 -7.92
N HIS A 14 11.80 6.37 -8.82
CA HIS A 14 11.45 5.92 -10.17
C HIS A 14 12.67 5.44 -10.95
N LYS A 15 13.80 6.15 -10.87
CA LYS A 15 15.07 5.77 -11.51
C LYS A 15 15.63 4.47 -10.96
N LEU A 16 15.48 4.22 -9.66
CA LEU A 16 15.85 2.94 -9.05
C LEU A 16 14.94 1.81 -9.54
N GLY A 17 13.68 2.11 -9.84
CA GLY A 17 12.72 1.19 -10.44
C GLY A 17 12.31 0.03 -9.54
N ARG A 18 12.64 0.09 -8.25
CA ARG A 18 12.37 -0.94 -7.24
C ARG A 18 11.30 -0.47 -6.26
N GLY A 19 10.48 -1.40 -5.79
CA GLY A 19 9.39 -1.14 -4.87
C GLY A 19 8.11 -0.64 -5.55
N PHE A 20 7.22 -0.10 -4.73
CA PHE A 20 5.85 0.25 -5.11
C PHE A 20 5.51 1.66 -4.63
N ILE A 21 4.69 2.36 -5.42
CA ILE A 21 4.24 3.72 -5.12
C ILE A 21 2.72 3.75 -5.18
N PHE A 22 2.10 4.17 -4.09
CA PHE A 22 0.67 4.39 -3.99
C PHE A 22 0.35 5.88 -4.08
N ASN A 23 -0.53 6.26 -5.00
CA ASN A 23 -1.13 7.60 -5.03
C ASN A 23 -2.36 7.62 -4.11
N ASP A 24 -2.44 8.56 -3.18
CA ASP A 24 -3.61 8.75 -2.29
C ASP A 24 -4.34 10.05 -2.65
N PHE A 25 -5.19 9.99 -3.68
CA PHE A 25 -5.84 11.16 -4.29
C PHE A 25 -6.98 11.74 -3.45
N SER A 26 -7.65 10.93 -2.62
CA SER A 26 -8.86 11.37 -1.93
C SER A 26 -9.01 10.80 -0.51
N GLY A 27 -7.96 10.19 0.04
CA GLY A 27 -8.03 9.48 1.31
C GLY A 27 -9.13 8.41 1.30
N ARG A 28 -10.21 8.66 2.07
CA ARG A 28 -11.35 7.72 2.25
C ARG A 28 -12.63 8.09 1.48
N ALA A 29 -12.62 9.11 0.63
CA ALA A 29 -13.81 9.47 -0.14
C ALA A 29 -14.25 8.32 -1.09
N PRO A 30 -15.55 8.12 -1.34
CA PRO A 30 -16.07 7.00 -2.14
C PRO A 30 -15.55 6.93 -3.59
N SER A 31 -15.24 8.08 -4.20
CA SER A 31 -14.65 8.17 -5.54
C SER A 31 -13.14 7.91 -5.56
N GLY A 32 -12.52 7.72 -4.39
CA GLY A 32 -11.09 7.57 -4.25
C GLY A 32 -10.50 6.42 -5.00
N ARG A 33 -11.21 5.29 -5.04
CA ARG A 33 -10.78 4.07 -5.72
C ARG A 33 -10.35 4.29 -7.18
N GLU A 34 -10.92 5.29 -7.86
CA GLU A 34 -10.59 5.57 -9.25
C GLU A 34 -9.17 6.13 -9.41
N TYR A 35 -8.70 6.87 -8.42
CA TYR A 35 -7.45 7.64 -8.42
C TYR A 35 -6.42 7.13 -7.41
N ASN A 36 -6.86 6.33 -6.44
CA ASN A 36 -6.05 5.65 -5.45
C ASN A 36 -5.44 4.40 -6.07
N ILE A 37 -4.29 4.59 -6.73
CA ILE A 37 -3.68 3.57 -7.58
C ILE A 37 -2.32 3.17 -7.02
N LEU A 38 -2.10 1.87 -6.89
CA LEU A 38 -0.79 1.28 -6.62
C LEU A 38 -0.05 1.01 -7.93
N HIS A 39 1.19 1.50 -8.01
CA HIS A 39 2.09 1.37 -9.15
C HIS A 39 3.38 0.66 -8.75
N ASN A 40 4.01 -0.06 -9.67
CA ASN A 40 5.45 -0.32 -9.58
C ASN A 40 6.21 1.01 -9.61
N ALA A 41 7.31 1.13 -8.85
CA ALA A 41 8.13 2.33 -8.84
C ALA A 41 8.64 2.72 -10.24
N SER A 42 8.91 1.74 -11.11
CA SER A 42 9.31 1.91 -12.51
C SER A 42 8.17 2.33 -13.46
N CYS A 43 6.93 2.52 -12.96
CA CYS A 43 5.80 2.87 -13.81
C CYS A 43 5.92 4.28 -14.39
N SER A 44 5.94 4.42 -15.71
CA SER A 44 6.01 5.74 -16.37
C SER A 44 4.82 6.67 -16.08
N TRP A 45 3.67 6.11 -15.69
CA TRP A 45 2.51 6.90 -15.31
C TRP A 45 2.72 7.65 -14.00
N ILE A 46 3.55 7.14 -13.07
CA ILE A 46 3.72 7.80 -11.77
C ILE A 46 4.34 9.19 -11.88
N LEU A 47 5.20 9.40 -12.89
CA LEU A 47 5.79 10.70 -13.20
C LEU A 47 4.83 11.66 -13.91
N LYS A 48 3.75 11.14 -14.49
CA LYS A 48 2.72 11.92 -15.19
C LYS A 48 1.52 12.23 -14.29
N CYS A 49 1.40 11.53 -13.16
CA CYS A 49 0.37 11.79 -12.17
C CYS A 49 0.61 13.12 -11.46
N ASN A 50 -0.47 13.75 -10.99
CA ASN A 50 -0.40 15.01 -10.24
C ASN A 50 0.58 14.89 -9.06
N THR A 51 1.60 15.76 -9.05
CA THR A 51 2.64 15.78 -8.03
C THR A 51 2.13 16.26 -6.67
N ASN A 52 1.10 17.12 -6.66
CA ASN A 52 0.46 17.66 -5.45
C ASN A 52 -0.46 16.67 -4.71
N VAL A 53 -0.39 15.38 -5.07
CA VAL A 53 -1.11 14.31 -4.38
C VAL A 53 -0.16 13.56 -3.47
N HIS A 54 -0.64 13.24 -2.27
CA HIS A 54 0.10 12.46 -1.29
C HIS A 54 0.47 11.09 -1.87
N LYS A 55 1.73 10.71 -1.71
CA LYS A 55 2.30 9.49 -2.27
C LYS A 55 3.05 8.71 -1.21
N LEU A 56 2.81 7.41 -1.19
CA LEU A 56 3.44 6.48 -0.27
C LEU A 56 4.33 5.51 -1.05
N PHE A 57 5.57 5.36 -0.61
CA PHE A 57 6.52 4.37 -1.10
C PHE A 57 6.55 3.14 -0.18
N PHE A 58 6.61 1.97 -0.79
CA PHE A 58 6.79 0.68 -0.16
C PHE A 58 7.94 -0.05 -0.83
N GLU A 59 8.83 -0.65 -0.05
CA GLU A 59 9.94 -1.43 -0.62
C GLU A 59 9.47 -2.79 -1.12
N ASP A 60 8.47 -3.35 -0.45
CA ASP A 60 7.95 -4.68 -0.66
C ASP A 60 6.47 -4.67 -1.05
N GLU A 61 6.07 -5.69 -1.82
CA GLU A 61 4.69 -5.82 -2.29
C GLU A 61 3.73 -6.19 -1.16
N ILE A 62 4.12 -7.15 -0.31
CA ILE A 62 3.30 -7.65 0.78
C ILE A 62 3.03 -6.51 1.76
N GLU A 63 4.07 -5.73 2.10
CA GLU A 63 3.93 -4.52 2.92
C GLU A 63 2.88 -3.56 2.34
N ALA A 64 2.95 -3.29 1.03
CA ALA A 64 2.00 -2.39 0.36
C ALA A 64 0.56 -2.92 0.44
N ILE A 65 0.35 -4.20 0.14
CA ILE A 65 -0.99 -4.80 0.12
C ILE A 65 -1.59 -4.90 1.51
N GLU A 66 -0.82 -5.30 2.52
CA GLU A 66 -1.28 -5.38 3.91
C GLU A 66 -1.68 -4.00 4.43
N TRP A 67 -0.85 -2.98 4.16
CA TRP A 67 -1.16 -1.62 4.56
C TRP A 67 -2.42 -1.11 3.86
N LEU A 68 -2.55 -1.33 2.55
CA LEU A 68 -3.71 -0.87 1.77
C LEU A 68 -5.00 -1.59 2.18
N SER A 69 -4.93 -2.90 2.40
CA SER A 69 -6.07 -3.70 2.86
C SER A 69 -6.56 -3.24 4.24
N THR A 70 -5.65 -2.83 5.12
CA THR A 70 -5.97 -2.34 6.46
C THR A 70 -6.48 -0.89 6.45
N ASN A 71 -5.84 0.00 5.67
CA ASN A 71 -6.04 1.45 5.77
C ASN A 71 -6.96 2.05 4.71
N ARG A 72 -7.12 1.37 3.57
CA ARG A 72 -7.94 1.81 2.43
C ARG A 72 -9.01 0.77 2.09
N VAL A 73 -8.90 -0.46 2.55
CA VAL A 73 -9.89 -1.55 2.36
C VAL A 73 -10.15 -1.76 0.87
N SER A 74 -11.30 -1.33 0.36
CA SER A 74 -11.68 -1.42 -1.06
C SER A 74 -11.45 -0.13 -1.85
N ASN A 75 -10.96 0.94 -1.21
CA ASN A 75 -10.80 2.27 -1.80
C ASN A 75 -9.47 2.47 -2.53
N TRP A 76 -9.00 1.43 -3.25
CA TRP A 76 -7.81 1.48 -4.07
C TRP A 76 -7.86 0.41 -5.18
N LYS A 77 -6.95 0.51 -6.15
CA LYS A 77 -6.77 -0.50 -7.20
C LYS A 77 -5.32 -0.55 -7.68
N LEU A 78 -4.99 -1.61 -8.40
CA LEU A 78 -3.72 -1.75 -9.10
C LEU A 78 -3.72 -0.93 -10.39
N CYS A 79 -2.57 -0.40 -10.77
CA CYS A 79 -2.38 0.23 -12.07
C CYS A 79 -2.53 -0.82 -13.19
N GLY A 80 -3.50 -0.61 -14.09
CA GLY A 80 -3.74 -1.51 -15.22
C GLY A 80 -2.59 -1.58 -16.23
N THR A 81 -1.72 -0.57 -16.28
CA THR A 81 -0.58 -0.51 -17.20
C THR A 81 0.63 -1.28 -16.66
N CYS A 82 1.09 -0.96 -15.44
CA CYS A 82 2.29 -1.62 -14.91
C CYS A 82 2.00 -2.94 -14.21
N LYS A 83 0.72 -3.24 -13.94
CA LYS A 83 0.23 -4.47 -13.30
C LYS A 83 1.20 -4.95 -12.21
N PRO A 84 1.30 -4.23 -11.07
CA PRO A 84 2.07 -4.70 -9.93
C PRO A 84 1.67 -6.15 -9.66
N SER A 85 2.62 -7.06 -9.75
CA SER A 85 2.36 -8.49 -9.91
C SER A 85 2.00 -9.09 -8.57
N LEU A 86 0.71 -9.39 -8.32
CA LEU A 86 0.13 -10.00 -7.09
C LEU A 86 0.65 -11.42 -6.78
N SER A 87 1.97 -11.62 -6.78
CA SER A 87 2.58 -12.92 -7.04
C SER A 87 2.37 -13.96 -5.94
N LEU A 88 1.78 -13.64 -4.78
CA LEU A 88 1.77 -14.57 -3.64
C LEU A 88 0.49 -14.67 -2.77
N ILE A 89 -0.57 -13.87 -2.99
CA ILE A 89 -1.63 -13.73 -1.94
C ILE A 89 -2.84 -14.67 -2.11
N TYR A 90 -2.96 -15.42 -3.20
CA TYR A 90 -4.06 -16.41 -3.35
C TYR A 90 -3.70 -17.86 -2.97
N SER A 91 -2.60 -18.10 -2.25
CA SER A 91 -2.22 -19.45 -1.80
C SER A 91 -2.31 -19.69 -0.29
N ASN A 92 -2.46 -18.66 0.55
CA ASN A 92 -2.70 -18.84 2.00
C ASN A 92 -3.48 -17.63 2.57
N PRO A 93 -4.73 -17.80 3.05
CA PRO A 93 -5.41 -16.72 3.75
C PRO A 93 -4.69 -16.39 5.07
N PRO A 94 -4.77 -15.13 5.55
CA PRO A 94 -4.15 -14.74 6.81
C PRO A 94 -4.75 -15.59 7.94
N ILE A 95 -3.88 -16.37 8.60
CA ILE A 95 -4.19 -16.98 9.88
C ILE A 95 -4.49 -15.83 10.83
N LYS A 96 -5.77 -15.62 11.14
CA LYS A 96 -6.16 -14.70 12.22
C LYS A 96 -5.41 -15.14 13.48
N PRO A 97 -4.71 -14.24 14.19
CA PRO A 97 -4.16 -14.59 15.48
C PRO A 97 -5.32 -15.01 16.40
N SER A 98 -5.28 -16.27 16.85
CA SER A 98 -6.17 -16.75 17.90
C SER A 98 -6.05 -15.84 19.12
N PRO A 99 -7.15 -15.44 19.77
CA PRO A 99 -7.06 -14.71 21.03
C PRO A 99 -6.37 -15.61 22.05
N SER A 100 -5.17 -15.20 22.46
CA SER A 100 -4.43 -15.81 23.57
C SER A 100 -5.33 -15.82 24.80
N LEU A 101 -5.52 -17.00 25.40
CA LEU A 101 -6.23 -17.15 26.67
C LEU A 101 -5.64 -16.17 27.69
N GLU A 102 -6.49 -15.29 28.20
CA GLU A 102 -6.25 -14.53 29.41
C GLU A 102 -5.92 -15.52 30.53
N THR A 103 -4.71 -15.43 31.07
CA THR A 103 -4.35 -16.01 32.37
C THR A 103 -5.23 -15.34 33.42
N LYS A 104 -6.33 -16.00 33.76
CA LYS A 104 -7.14 -15.66 34.92
C LYS A 104 -6.24 -15.70 36.15
N GLY A 105 -6.04 -14.53 36.75
CA GLY A 105 -5.49 -14.41 38.08
C GLY A 105 -6.31 -15.24 39.07
N LEU A 106 -5.61 -15.93 39.96
CA LEU A 106 -6.19 -16.48 41.17
C LEU A 106 -5.35 -15.99 42.35
N LEU A 107 -5.68 -14.79 42.83
CA LEU A 107 -5.56 -14.47 44.25
C LEU A 107 -6.71 -15.18 44.97
N LYS A 108 -6.39 -16.14 45.85
CA LYS A 108 -7.13 -16.47 47.08
C LYS A 108 -6.08 -16.97 48.07
N SER A 109 -5.73 -16.15 49.06
CA SER A 109 -6.28 -16.13 50.44
C SER A 109 -5.43 -17.00 51.35
#